data_AF-A0A3D2DPH0-F1
#
_entry.id   AF-A0A3D2DPH0-F1
#
_cell.length_a   1.000
_cell.length_b   1.000
_cell.length_c   1.000
_cell.angle_alpha   90.00
_cell.angle_beta   90.00
_cell.angle_gamma   90.00
#
_symmetry.space_group_name_H-M   'P 1'
#
loop_
_entity.id
_entity.type
_entity.pdbx_description
1 polymer ?
#
loop_
_entity_poly.entity_id
_entity_poly.type
_entity_poly.pdbx_seq_one_letter_code
_entity_poly.pdbx_strand_id
1 'polypeptide(L)'
;MGILTRFKDIMSANINALLDKCEDPEKMIDQYMRNLESDLGKVKAETASVMAEETRAKRELDECTEQINKMQSYAEKALRAGNEADARSFLEKKQQLTATQASLTQAYNVAADNAAKMRQMHDKL
;
A
#
# COMPACT_ATOMS: atom_id res chain seq x y z
N MET A 1 -19.82 14.40 4.09
CA MET A 1 -20.68 14.25 2.90
C MET A 1 -19.89 13.42 1.90
N GLY A 2 -20.06 12.09 1.91
CA GLY A 2 -19.31 11.17 1.04
C GLY A 2 -19.71 11.28 -0.43
N ILE A 3 -18.93 10.67 -1.33
CA ILE A 3 -19.15 10.65 -2.78
C ILE A 3 -20.53 10.08 -3.14
N LEU A 4 -20.98 9.05 -2.42
CA LEU A 4 -22.30 8.43 -2.64
C LEU A 4 -23.45 9.41 -2.36
N THR A 5 -23.37 10.18 -1.28
CA THR A 5 -24.38 11.20 -0.95
C THR A 5 -24.40 12.29 -2.01
N ARG A 6 -23.22 12.79 -2.43
CA ARG A 6 -23.12 13.82 -3.47
C ARG A 6 -23.64 13.32 -4.83
N PHE A 7 -23.38 12.07 -5.19
CA PHE A 7 -23.91 11.46 -6.41
C PHE A 7 -25.44 11.40 -6.37
N LYS A 8 -26.02 10.94 -5.26
CA LYS A 8 -27.47 10.92 -5.05
C LYS A 8 -28.07 12.33 -5.16
N ASP A 9 -27.42 13.34 -4.59
CA ASP A 9 -27.87 14.73 -4.65
C ASP A 9 -27.84 15.28 -6.09
N ILE A 10 -26.76 15.01 -6.85
CA ILE A 10 -26.62 15.43 -8.26
C ILE A 10 -27.67 14.76 -9.17
N MET A 11 -27.89 13.47 -9.00
CA MET A 11 -28.89 12.73 -9.78
C MET A 11 -30.31 13.18 -9.43
N SER A 12 -30.59 13.41 -8.14
CA SER A 12 -31.88 13.92 -7.67
C SER A 12 -32.16 15.34 -8.19
N ALA A 13 -31.13 16.18 -8.31
CA ALA A 13 -31.25 17.52 -8.87
C ALA A 13 -31.54 17.55 -10.39
N ASN A 14 -31.25 16.46 -11.12
CA ASN A 14 -31.43 16.35 -12.58
C ASN A 14 -32.57 15.40 -13.00
N ILE A 15 -33.46 15.01 -12.06
CA ILE A 15 -34.59 14.09 -12.30
C ILE A 15 -35.44 14.46 -13.52
N ASN A 16 -35.64 15.76 -13.81
CA ASN A 16 -36.42 16.23 -14.95
C ASN A 16 -35.86 15.78 -16.32
N ALA A 17 -34.55 15.57 -16.45
CA ALA A 17 -33.93 15.11 -17.71
C ALA A 17 -33.85 13.58 -17.84
N LEU A 18 -33.93 12.86 -16.72
CA LEU A 18 -33.94 11.39 -16.68
C LEU A 18 -35.33 10.80 -16.95
N LEU A 19 -36.39 11.56 -16.64
CA LEU A 19 -37.80 11.19 -16.84
C LEU A 19 -38.19 10.98 -18.32
N ASP A 20 -37.57 11.68 -19.27
CA ASP A 20 -37.96 11.65 -20.69
C ASP A 20 -37.51 10.38 -21.46
N LYS A 21 -36.67 9.51 -20.86
CA LYS A 21 -36.07 8.35 -21.57
C LYS A 21 -36.02 7.04 -20.79
N CYS A 22 -36.53 6.98 -19.57
CA CYS A 22 -36.44 5.78 -18.72
C CYS A 22 -37.81 5.33 -18.24
N GLU A 23 -38.14 4.06 -18.49
CA GLU A 23 -39.42 3.43 -18.17
C GLU A 23 -39.66 3.31 -16.65
N ASP A 24 -38.57 3.23 -15.86
CA ASP A 24 -38.59 3.27 -14.39
C ASP A 24 -37.27 3.87 -13.85
N PRO A 25 -37.16 5.20 -13.73
CA PRO A 25 -35.93 5.89 -13.33
C PRO A 25 -35.53 5.61 -11.87
N GLU A 26 -36.50 5.33 -11.00
CA GLU A 26 -36.26 5.01 -9.59
C GLU A 26 -35.50 3.69 -9.46
N LYS A 27 -35.96 2.64 -10.15
CA LYS A 27 -35.26 1.33 -10.18
C LYS A 27 -33.86 1.42 -10.77
N MET A 28 -33.67 2.24 -11.80
CA MET A 28 -32.36 2.42 -12.43
C MET A 28 -31.37 3.09 -11.46
N ILE A 29 -31.79 4.17 -10.78
CA ILE A 29 -30.97 4.85 -9.77
C ILE A 29 -30.63 3.91 -8.61
N ASP A 30 -31.59 3.12 -8.12
CA ASP A 30 -31.37 2.13 -7.07
C ASP A 30 -30.34 1.08 -7.50
N GLN A 31 -30.41 0.60 -8.74
CA GLN A 31 -29.43 -0.35 -9.27
C GLN A 31 -28.05 0.28 -9.40
N TYR A 32 -27.95 1.53 -9.87
CA TYR A 32 -26.69 2.27 -9.90
C TYR A 32 -26.11 2.47 -8.50
N MET A 33 -26.95 2.80 -7.52
CA MET A 33 -26.53 2.97 -6.12
C MET A 33 -25.97 1.66 -5.56
N ARG A 34 -26.64 0.53 -5.79
CA ARG A 34 -26.15 -0.80 -5.37
C ARG A 34 -24.83 -1.16 -6.04
N ASN A 35 -24.67 -0.86 -7.32
CA ASN A 35 -23.42 -1.12 -8.04
C ASN A 35 -22.29 -0.26 -7.47
N LEU A 36 -22.54 1.04 -7.22
CA LEU A 36 -21.56 1.95 -6.61
C LEU A 36 -21.19 1.54 -5.19
N GLU A 37 -22.15 1.08 -4.38
CA GLU A 37 -21.90 0.54 -3.03
C GLU A 37 -21.04 -0.73 -3.08
N SER A 38 -21.32 -1.63 -4.02
CA SER A 38 -20.52 -2.83 -4.26
C SER A 38 -19.08 -2.47 -4.66
N ASP A 39 -18.91 -1.56 -5.62
CA ASP A 39 -17.59 -1.14 -6.08
C ASP A 39 -16.81 -0.39 -4.99
N LEU A 40 -17.49 0.41 -4.16
CA LEU A 40 -16.90 1.01 -2.97
C LEU A 40 -16.41 -0.06 -1.98
N GLY A 41 -17.19 -1.12 -1.79
CA GLY A 41 -16.80 -2.28 -0.97
C GLY A 41 -15.52 -2.94 -1.49
N LYS A 42 -15.40 -3.12 -2.81
CA LYS A 42 -14.17 -3.65 -3.44
C LYS A 42 -12.99 -2.72 -3.24
N VAL A 43 -13.14 -1.42 -3.48
CA VAL A 43 -12.08 -0.42 -3.28
C VAL A 43 -11.58 -0.41 -1.84
N LYS A 44 -12.48 -0.54 -0.85
CA LYS A 44 -12.09 -0.66 0.57
C LYS A 44 -11.27 -1.92 0.83
N ALA A 45 -11.69 -3.07 0.30
CA ALA A 45 -10.96 -4.32 0.45
C ALA A 45 -9.58 -4.28 -0.23
N GLU A 46 -9.51 -3.71 -1.44
CA GLU A 46 -8.25 -3.49 -2.15
C GLU A 46 -7.33 -2.52 -1.41
N THR A 47 -7.88 -1.44 -0.85
CA THR A 47 -7.12 -0.50 -0.02
C THR A 47 -6.49 -1.20 1.18
N ALA A 48 -7.25 -2.04 1.89
CA ALA A 48 -6.74 -2.82 3.01
C ALA A 48 -5.62 -3.78 2.57
N SER A 49 -5.79 -4.45 1.42
CA SER A 49 -4.78 -5.34 0.85
C SER A 49 -3.48 -4.60 0.52
N VAL A 50 -3.57 -3.44 -0.14
CA VAL A 50 -2.40 -2.62 -0.49
C VAL A 50 -1.69 -2.07 0.75
N MET A 51 -2.43 -1.67 1.79
CA MET A 51 -1.84 -1.22 3.06
C MET A 51 -1.14 -2.37 3.81
N ALA A 52 -1.69 -3.58 3.73
CA ALA A 52 -1.04 -4.77 4.30
C ALA A 52 0.27 -5.08 3.56
N GLU A 53 0.29 -4.94 2.23
CA GLU A 53 1.50 -5.14 1.41
C GLU A 53 2.59 -4.11 1.74
N GLU A 54 2.25 -2.83 1.88
CA GLU A 54 3.19 -1.79 2.34
C GLU A 54 3.80 -2.13 3.70
N THR A 55 2.95 -2.57 4.64
CA THR A 55 3.38 -2.94 6.00
C THR A 55 4.33 -4.14 5.97
N ARG A 56 4.02 -5.14 5.13
CA ARG A 56 4.85 -6.32 4.94
C ARG A 56 6.20 -5.96 4.32
N ALA A 57 6.20 -5.21 3.22
CA ALA A 57 7.42 -4.79 2.54
C ALA A 57 8.32 -3.96 3.46
N LYS A 58 7.72 -3.09 4.29
CA LYS A 58 8.45 -2.33 5.30
C LYS A 58 9.11 -3.24 6.33
N ARG A 59 8.38 -4.23 6.85
CA ARG A 59 8.91 -5.19 7.82
C ARG A 59 10.09 -5.97 7.24
N GLU A 60 9.99 -6.45 6.01
CA GLU A 60 11.08 -7.17 5.33
C GLU A 60 12.33 -6.27 5.16
N LEU A 61 12.13 -4.98 4.82
CA LEU A 61 13.21 -3.99 4.74
C LEU A 61 13.86 -3.72 6.11
N ASP A 62 13.06 -3.56 7.15
CA ASP A 62 13.52 -3.30 8.52
C ASP A 62 14.33 -4.50 9.06
N GLU A 63 13.85 -5.72 8.84
CA GLU A 63 14.54 -6.96 9.21
C GLU A 63 15.89 -7.09 8.48
N CYS A 64 15.94 -6.77 7.18
CA CYS A 64 17.19 -6.74 6.42
C CYS A 64 18.18 -5.70 6.95
N THR A 65 17.67 -4.51 7.27
CA THR A 65 18.47 -3.41 7.85
C THR A 65 19.04 -3.80 9.22
N GLU A 66 18.26 -4.48 10.05
CA GLU A 66 18.73 -4.99 11.34
C GLU A 66 19.84 -6.04 11.16
N GLN A 67 19.70 -6.94 10.18
CA GLN A 67 20.75 -7.93 9.87
C GLN A 67 22.05 -7.27 9.41
N ILE A 68 21.99 -6.23 8.58
CA ILE A 68 23.15 -5.43 8.16
C ILE A 68 23.86 -4.84 9.38
N ASN A 69 23.11 -4.26 10.31
CA ASN A 69 23.65 -3.68 11.54
C ASN A 69 24.28 -4.75 12.45
N LYS A 70 23.67 -5.94 12.54
CA LYS A 70 24.25 -7.08 13.27
C LYS A 70 25.57 -7.53 12.65
N MET A 71 25.66 -7.66 11.33
CA MET A 71 26.90 -8.03 10.66
C MET A 71 28.01 -7.00 10.89
N GLN A 72 27.67 -5.71 10.85
CA GLN A 72 28.61 -4.65 11.21
C GLN A 72 29.12 -4.80 12.65
N SER A 73 28.22 -5.00 13.62
CA SER A 73 28.60 -5.18 15.03
C SER A 73 29.47 -6.41 15.24
N TYR A 74 29.19 -7.51 14.53
CA TYR A 74 30.00 -8.72 14.60
C TYR A 74 31.39 -8.53 13.99
N ALA A 75 31.48 -7.83 12.84
CA ALA A 75 32.76 -7.47 12.25
C ALA A 75 33.63 -6.63 13.22
N GLU A 76 33.04 -5.63 13.87
CA GLU A 76 33.73 -4.80 14.85
C GLU A 76 34.20 -5.61 16.08
N LYS A 77 33.36 -6.51 16.59
CA LYS A 77 33.73 -7.39 17.72
C LYS A 77 34.85 -8.35 17.34
N ALA A 78 34.78 -8.97 16.16
CA ALA A 78 35.81 -9.87 15.65
C ALA A 78 37.15 -9.14 15.47
N LEU A 79 37.12 -7.92 14.92
CA LEU A 79 38.32 -7.11 14.75
C LEU A 79 38.96 -6.73 16.09
N ARG A 80 38.16 -6.34 17.09
CA ARG A 80 38.64 -6.06 18.45
C ARG A 80 39.23 -7.29 19.13
N ALA A 81 38.76 -8.49 18.79
CA ALA A 81 39.30 -9.75 19.28
C ALA A 81 40.55 -10.22 18.52
N GLY A 82 40.99 -9.50 17.47
CA GLY A 82 42.13 -9.88 16.62
C GLY A 82 41.78 -10.91 15.54
N ASN A 83 40.51 -11.29 15.39
CA ASN A 83 40.05 -12.25 14.39
C ASN A 83 39.72 -11.55 13.07
N GLU A 84 40.74 -11.20 12.30
CA GLU A 84 40.55 -10.52 11.01
C GLU A 84 39.76 -11.33 9.98
N ALA A 85 39.93 -12.66 9.96
CA ALA A 85 39.23 -13.53 9.01
C ALA A 85 37.71 -13.49 9.23
N ASP A 86 37.27 -13.59 10.49
CA ASP A 86 35.87 -13.49 10.86
C ASP A 86 35.31 -12.09 10.54
N ALA A 87 36.08 -11.04 10.83
CA ALA A 87 35.68 -9.67 10.51
C ALA A 87 35.44 -9.48 9.00
N ARG A 88 36.33 -10.00 8.15
CA ARG A 88 36.14 -9.96 6.68
C ARG A 88 34.91 -10.74 6.24
N SER A 89 34.67 -11.93 6.80
CA SER A 89 33.49 -12.74 6.47
C SER A 89 32.17 -12.02 6.83
N PHE A 90 32.10 -11.39 8.01
CA PHE A 90 30.92 -10.59 8.39
C PHE A 90 30.71 -9.38 7.48
N LEU A 91 31.79 -8.70 7.05
CA LEU A 91 31.69 -7.58 6.11
C LEU A 91 31.25 -8.03 4.71
N GLU A 92 31.71 -9.19 4.23
CA GLU A 92 31.25 -9.76 2.97
C GLU A 92 29.76 -10.10 3.02
N LYS A 93 29.31 -10.70 4.13
CA LYS A 93 27.88 -10.98 4.34
C LYS A 93 27.05 -9.71 4.46
N LYS A 94 27.57 -8.67 5.10
CA LYS A 94 26.96 -7.33 5.13
C LYS A 94 26.78 -6.78 3.72
N GLN A 95 27.80 -6.89 2.86
CA GLN A 95 27.74 -6.41 1.48
C GLN A 95 26.65 -7.13 0.67
N GLN A 96 26.51 -8.44 0.82
CA GLN A 96 25.43 -9.21 0.20
C GLN A 96 24.05 -8.74 0.67
N LEU A 97 23.88 -8.56 1.98
CA LEU A 97 22.62 -8.05 2.55
C LEU A 97 22.31 -6.62 2.07
N THR A 98 23.31 -5.75 1.93
CA THR A 98 23.12 -4.41 1.38
C THR A 98 22.64 -4.44 -0.07
N ALA A 99 23.11 -5.39 -0.89
CA ALA A 99 22.58 -5.58 -2.25
C ALA A 99 21.10 -6.01 -2.22
N THR A 100 20.71 -6.90 -1.30
CA THR A 100 19.31 -7.29 -1.08
C THR A 100 18.45 -6.14 -0.54
N GLN A 101 19.01 -5.31 0.34
CA GLN A 101 18.32 -4.14 0.91
C GLN A 101 17.90 -3.16 -0.19
N ALA A 102 18.71 -2.99 -1.24
CA ALA A 102 18.36 -2.13 -2.37
C ALA A 102 17.09 -2.62 -3.08
N SER A 103 16.95 -3.92 -3.34
CA SER A 103 15.74 -4.48 -3.94
C SER A 103 14.52 -4.38 -3.01
N LEU A 104 14.70 -4.62 -1.70
CA LEU A 104 13.63 -4.48 -0.72
C LEU A 104 13.18 -3.02 -0.56
N THR A 105 14.10 -2.08 -0.65
CA THR A 105 13.80 -0.64 -0.64
C THR A 105 12.95 -0.27 -1.83
N GLN A 106 13.28 -0.76 -3.03
CA GLN A 106 12.49 -0.53 -4.22
C GLN A 106 11.08 -1.14 -4.09
N ALA A 107 10.96 -2.37 -3.58
CA ALA A 107 9.67 -3.01 -3.33
C ALA A 107 8.81 -2.23 -2.34
N TYR A 108 9.39 -1.80 -1.22
CA TYR A 108 8.72 -0.95 -0.24
C TYR A 108 8.25 0.37 -0.84
N ASN A 109 9.08 1.07 -1.62
CA ASN A 109 8.70 2.34 -2.23
C ASN A 109 7.50 2.18 -3.18
N VAL A 110 7.48 1.14 -4.00
CA VAL A 110 6.34 0.84 -4.89
C VAL A 110 5.08 0.55 -4.08
N ALA A 111 5.19 -0.25 -3.02
CA ALA A 111 4.06 -0.56 -2.15
C ALA A 111 3.54 0.69 -1.41
N ALA A 112 4.43 1.54 -0.90
CA ALA A 112 4.11 2.79 -0.22
C ALA A 112 3.43 3.79 -1.16
N ASP A 113 3.91 3.94 -2.39
CA ASP A 113 3.29 4.80 -3.40
C ASP A 113 1.88 4.34 -3.76
N ASN A 114 1.69 3.02 -3.91
CA ASN A 114 0.38 2.44 -4.17
C ASN A 114 -0.57 2.64 -2.98
N ALA A 115 -0.09 2.44 -1.76
CA ALA A 115 -0.87 2.66 -0.55
C ALA A 115 -1.25 4.14 -0.38
N ALA A 116 -0.35 5.07 -0.68
CA ALA A 116 -0.62 6.51 -0.65
C ALA A 116 -1.74 6.90 -1.64
N LYS A 117 -1.70 6.35 -2.87
CA LYS A 117 -2.77 6.58 -3.87
C LYS A 117 -4.11 6.03 -3.40
N MET A 118 -4.13 4.83 -2.80
CA MET A 118 -5.36 4.21 -2.28
C MET A 118 -5.94 5.00 -1.09
N ARG A 119 -5.10 5.47 -0.16
CA ARG A 119 -5.53 6.36 0.93
C ARG A 119 -6.17 7.65 0.40
N GLN A 120 -5.57 8.28 -0.61
CA GLN A 120 -6.15 9.48 -1.23
C GLN A 120 -7.48 9.21 -1.92
N MET A 121 -7.67 8.04 -2.54
CA MET A 121 -8.97 7.66 -3.09
C MET A 121 -10.00 7.42 -1.97
N HIS A 122 -9.61 6.72 -0.91
CA HIS A 122 -10.46 6.48 0.25
C HIS A 122 -10.90 7.78 0.93
N ASP A 123 -10.00 8.75 1.13
CA ASP A 123 -10.33 10.03 1.77
C ASP A 123 -11.28 10.90 0.94
N LYS A 124 -11.35 10.66 -0.38
CA LYS A 124 -12.26 11.36 -1.29
C LYS A 124 -13.66 10.74 -1.30
N LEU A 125 -13.83 9.49 -0.85
CA LEU A 125 -15.07 8.71 -0.86
C LEU A 125 -15.96 9.03 0.35
#